data_AF-A0A2H9MGX8-F1
#
_entry.id   AF-A0A2H9MGX8-F1
#
_cell.length_a   1.000
_cell.length_b   1.000
_cell.length_c   1.000
_cell.angle_alpha   90.00
_cell.angle_beta   90.00
_cell.angle_gamma   90.00
#
_symmetry.space_group_name_H-M   'P 1'
#
loop_
_entity.id
_entity.type
_entity.pdbx_description
1 polymer ?
#
loop_
_entity_poly.entity_id
_entity_poly.type
_entity_poly.pdbx_seq_one_letter_code
_entity_poly.pdbx_strand_id
1 'polypeptide(L)'
;MKKEDHLSKAVEIEKSIVKLDSETDWSLIIEGVYNITIQYIAYYCESKHRDHRDTHKGIISYLKSVGENMLAEKFLKLDTLRTGRWYGGKTNGEAAVEALSILDEIKKVCDIKI
;
A
#
# COMPACT_ATOMS: atom_id res chain seq x y z
N MET A 1 -8.78 15.20 0.20
CA MET A 1 -7.82 15.41 1.32
C MET A 1 -6.63 16.17 0.76
N LYS A 2 -5.88 16.93 1.58
CA LYS A 2 -4.59 17.49 1.16
C LYS A 2 -3.51 16.42 1.29
N LYS A 3 -2.37 16.58 0.61
CA LYS A 3 -1.23 15.64 0.73
C LYS A 3 -0.87 15.33 2.18
N GLU A 4 -0.81 16.32 3.08
CA GLU A 4 -0.45 16.09 4.48
C GLU A 4 -1.48 15.24 5.23
N ASP A 5 -2.76 15.35 4.86
CA ASP A 5 -3.83 14.52 5.45
C ASP A 5 -3.64 13.06 5.03
N HIS A 6 -3.20 12.80 3.79
CA HIS A 6 -2.89 11.45 3.32
C HIS A 6 -1.75 10.83 4.12
N LEU A 7 -0.66 11.56 4.30
CA LEU A 7 0.48 11.11 5.11
C LEU A 7 0.04 10.86 6.56
N SER A 8 -0.70 11.78 7.16
CA SER A 8 -1.21 11.62 8.54
C SER A 8 -2.08 10.38 8.69
N LYS A 9 -2.98 10.13 7.73
CA LYS A 9 -3.87 8.97 7.78
C LYS A 9 -3.10 7.66 7.61
N ALA A 10 -2.12 7.62 6.72
CA ALA A 10 -1.26 6.46 6.52
C ALA A 10 -0.53 6.10 7.83
N VAL A 11 0.06 7.09 8.50
CA VAL A 11 0.77 6.94 9.78
C VAL A 11 -0.16 6.44 10.90
N GLU A 12 -1.40 6.95 10.96
CA GLU A 12 -2.40 6.52 11.94
C GLU A 12 -2.73 5.03 11.79
N ILE A 13 -2.93 4.58 10.55
CA ILE A 13 -3.24 3.16 10.28
C ILE A 13 -2.00 2.30 10.54
N GLU A 14 -0.79 2.75 10.16
CA GLU A 14 0.47 2.04 10.40
C GLU A 14 0.69 1.76 11.90
N LYS A 15 0.43 2.75 12.76
CA LYS A 15 0.47 2.61 14.22
C LYS A 15 -0.56 1.62 14.78
N SER A 16 -1.64 1.38 14.05
CA SER A 16 -2.67 0.41 14.44
C SER A 16 -2.27 -1.00 14.03
N ILE A 17 -1.82 -1.19 12.79
CA ILE A 17 -1.50 -2.53 12.28
C ILE A 17 -0.22 -3.14 12.89
N VAL A 18 0.73 -2.32 13.35
CA VAL A 18 1.96 -2.82 14.00
C VAL A 18 1.71 -3.59 15.31
N LYS A 19 0.50 -3.47 15.86
CA LYS A 19 0.08 -4.15 17.10
C LYS A 19 -0.58 -5.50 16.85
N LEU A 20 -0.84 -5.84 15.59
CA LEU A 20 -1.57 -7.04 15.18
C LEU A 20 -0.62 -8.24 15.03
N ASP A 21 -1.16 -9.44 15.24
CA ASP A 21 -0.43 -10.68 15.02
C ASP A 21 -0.63 -11.19 13.59
N SER A 22 0.46 -11.52 12.89
CA SER A 22 0.38 -11.92 11.48
C SER A 22 -0.39 -13.21 11.25
N GLU A 23 -0.37 -14.16 12.19
CA GLU A 23 -1.06 -15.44 12.03
C GLU A 23 -2.57 -15.31 12.30
N THR A 24 -2.97 -14.54 13.31
CA THR A 24 -4.39 -14.42 13.70
C THR A 24 -5.12 -13.27 13.02
N ASP A 25 -4.43 -12.15 12.74
CA ASP A 25 -5.03 -10.91 12.23
C ASP A 25 -4.67 -10.61 10.77
N TRP A 26 -4.17 -11.62 10.04
CA TRP A 26 -3.65 -11.48 8.68
C TRP A 26 -4.53 -10.64 7.74
N SER A 27 -5.86 -10.83 7.78
CA SER A 27 -6.80 -10.15 6.87
C SER A 27 -6.87 -8.65 7.17
N LEU A 28 -6.84 -8.27 8.45
CA LEU A 28 -6.80 -6.89 8.90
C LEU A 28 -5.47 -6.23 8.55
N ILE A 29 -4.37 -6.97 8.65
CA ILE A 29 -3.04 -6.50 8.23
C ILE A 29 -3.04 -6.22 6.72
N ILE A 30 -3.50 -7.16 5.90
CA ILE A 30 -3.50 -7.00 4.43
C ILE A 30 -4.38 -5.82 4.01
N GLU A 31 -5.60 -5.69 4.55
CA GLU A 31 -6.48 -4.55 4.26
C GLU A 31 -5.91 -3.23 4.79
N GLY A 32 -5.29 -3.24 5.97
CA GLY A 32 -4.61 -2.08 6.54
C GLY A 32 -3.45 -1.62 5.65
N VAL A 33 -2.59 -2.54 5.23
CA VAL A 33 -1.47 -2.27 4.31
C VAL A 33 -1.97 -1.73 2.97
N TYR A 34 -3.04 -2.28 2.41
CA TYR A 34 -3.65 -1.77 1.19
C TYR A 34 -4.10 -0.32 1.33
N ASN A 35 -4.79 -0.01 2.42
CA ASN A 35 -5.26 1.35 2.68
C ASN A 35 -4.09 2.32 2.93
N ILE A 36 -3.09 1.95 3.73
CA ILE A 36 -1.86 2.74 3.93
C ILE A 36 -1.20 3.05 2.57
N THR A 37 -1.08 2.03 1.72
CA THR A 37 -0.43 2.15 0.42
C THR A 37 -1.15 3.17 -0.47
N ILE A 38 -2.48 3.16 -0.53
CA ILE A 38 -3.25 4.16 -1.29
C ILE A 38 -2.94 5.58 -0.79
N GLN A 39 -2.87 5.76 0.53
CA GLN A 39 -2.57 7.06 1.13
C GLN A 39 -1.14 7.53 0.79
N TYR A 40 -0.13 6.66 0.89
CA TYR A 40 1.24 7.01 0.51
C TYR A 40 1.38 7.33 -0.98
N ILE A 41 0.71 6.58 -1.85
CA ILE A 41 0.70 6.86 -3.29
C ILE A 41 0.05 8.21 -3.57
N ALA A 42 -1.10 8.51 -2.96
CA ALA A 42 -1.76 9.80 -3.11
C ALA A 42 -0.85 10.96 -2.67
N TYR A 43 -0.22 10.84 -1.49
CA TYR A 43 0.76 11.82 -0.99
C TYR A 43 1.93 12.03 -1.96
N TYR A 44 2.51 10.94 -2.44
CA TYR A 44 3.66 10.97 -3.35
C TYR A 44 3.29 11.59 -4.71
N CYS A 45 2.18 11.18 -5.30
CA CYS A 45 1.74 11.69 -6.60
C CYS A 45 1.33 13.17 -6.52
N GLU A 46 0.68 13.60 -5.45
CA GLU A 46 0.38 15.02 -5.24
C GLU A 46 1.67 15.83 -5.07
N SER A 47 2.67 15.27 -4.38
CA SER A 47 3.97 15.93 -4.17
C SER A 47 4.83 16.02 -5.43
N LYS A 48 4.87 14.96 -6.24
CA LYS A 48 5.77 14.84 -7.41
C LYS A 48 5.12 15.29 -8.71
N HIS A 49 3.86 14.90 -8.93
CA HIS A 49 3.14 15.06 -10.20
C HIS A 49 2.08 16.17 -10.14
N ARG A 50 1.85 16.77 -8.95
CA ARG A 50 0.77 17.76 -8.69
C ARG A 50 -0.62 17.24 -9.09
N ASP A 51 -0.80 15.93 -9.02
CA ASP A 51 -2.05 15.26 -9.36
C ASP A 51 -2.45 14.34 -8.21
N HIS A 52 -3.75 14.32 -7.93
CA HIS A 52 -4.33 13.66 -6.78
C HIS A 52 -5.29 12.57 -7.25
N ARG A 53 -5.05 11.34 -6.79
CA ARG A 53 -5.91 10.18 -7.03
C ARG A 53 -6.15 9.50 -5.68
N ASP A 54 -7.23 9.84 -5.00
CA ASP A 54 -7.64 9.16 -3.75
C ASP A 54 -8.46 7.88 -3.99
N THR A 55 -8.80 7.58 -5.25
CA THR A 55 -9.53 6.36 -5.60
C THR A 55 -8.56 5.23 -5.91
N HIS A 56 -8.76 4.07 -5.27
CA HIS A 56 -8.03 2.84 -5.61
C HIS A 56 -8.27 2.38 -7.06
N LYS A 57 -9.43 2.71 -7.64
CA LYS A 57 -9.78 2.33 -9.02
C LYS A 57 -8.89 3.05 -10.03
N GLY A 58 -8.17 2.27 -10.84
CA GLY A 58 -7.32 2.81 -11.92
C GLY A 58 -5.94 3.29 -11.47
N ILE A 59 -5.57 3.16 -10.20
CA ILE A 59 -4.28 3.59 -9.66
C ILE A 59 -3.09 2.97 -10.41
N ILE A 60 -3.16 1.67 -10.76
CA ILE A 60 -2.12 0.97 -11.53
C ILE A 60 -1.94 1.60 -12.91
N SER A 61 -3.04 1.86 -13.62
CA SER A 61 -2.99 2.49 -14.95
C SER A 61 -2.45 3.90 -14.88
N TYR A 62 -2.84 4.65 -13.85
CA TYR A 62 -2.36 5.99 -13.60
C TYR A 62 -0.85 6.00 -13.35
N LEU A 63 -0.36 5.19 -12.41
CA LEU A 63 1.07 5.09 -12.09
C LEU A 63 1.91 4.76 -13.32
N LYS A 64 1.46 3.83 -14.16
CA LYS A 64 2.11 3.54 -15.45
C LYS A 64 2.12 4.76 -16.39
N SER A 65 1.02 5.50 -16.46
CA SER A 65 0.92 6.69 -17.33
C SER A 65 1.85 7.84 -16.93
N VAL A 66 2.20 7.94 -15.64
CA VAL A 66 3.15 8.94 -15.12
C VAL A 66 4.57 8.38 -14.93
N GLY A 67 4.85 7.18 -15.43
CA GLY A 67 6.17 6.56 -15.42
C GLY A 67 6.58 5.85 -14.11
N GLU A 68 5.68 5.76 -13.13
CA GLU A 68 5.91 5.12 -11.82
C GLU A 68 5.71 3.59 -11.89
N ASN A 69 6.38 2.94 -12.84
CA ASN A 69 6.17 1.51 -13.15
C ASN A 69 6.45 0.58 -11.97
N MET A 70 7.51 0.86 -11.20
CA MET A 70 7.86 0.08 -10.01
C MET A 70 6.78 0.17 -8.93
N LEU A 71 6.18 1.36 -8.74
CA LEU A 71 5.10 1.55 -7.78
C LEU A 71 3.82 0.83 -8.26
N ALA A 72 3.55 0.86 -9.56
CA ALA A 72 2.43 0.14 -10.17
C ALA A 72 2.55 -1.39 -9.99
N GLU A 73 3.76 -1.94 -10.15
CA GLU A 73 4.03 -3.37 -9.97
C GLU A 73 3.83 -3.80 -8.51
N LYS A 74 4.41 -3.06 -7.57
CA LYS A 74 4.26 -3.33 -6.13
C LYS A 74 2.80 -3.25 -5.68
N PHE A 75 2.07 -2.24 -6.13
CA PHE A 75 0.66 -2.11 -5.84
C PHE A 75 -0.18 -3.27 -6.40
N LEU A 76 0.09 -3.70 -7.64
CA LEU A 76 -0.58 -4.85 -8.24
C LEU A 76 -0.33 -6.14 -7.44
N LYS A 77 0.91 -6.34 -6.98
CA LYS A 77 1.26 -7.49 -6.13
C LYS A 77 0.45 -7.47 -4.83
N LEU A 78 0.33 -6.31 -4.19
CA LEU A 78 -0.48 -6.14 -2.99
C LEU A 78 -1.98 -6.38 -3.24
N ASP A 79 -2.54 -5.87 -4.33
CA ASP A 79 -3.96 -6.08 -4.68
C ASP A 79 -4.26 -7.57 -4.99
N THR A 80 -3.27 -8.29 -5.54
CA THR A 80 -3.35 -9.75 -5.73
C THR A 80 -3.41 -10.49 -4.40
N LEU A 81 -2.59 -10.10 -3.42
CA LEU A 81 -2.65 -10.65 -2.05
C LEU A 81 -3.99 -10.37 -1.39
N ARG A 82 -4.47 -9.13 -1.49
CA ARG A 82 -5.75 -8.69 -0.90
C ARG A 82 -6.95 -9.45 -1.44
N THR A 83 -6.98 -9.72 -2.75
CA THR A 83 -8.08 -10.45 -3.38
C THR A 83 -8.00 -11.97 -3.18
N GLY A 84 -6.99 -12.47 -2.46
CA GLY A 84 -6.78 -13.90 -2.24
C GLY A 84 -6.47 -14.68 -3.52
N ARG A 85 -6.08 -14.00 -4.61
CA ARG A 85 -5.82 -14.61 -5.92
C ARG A 85 -4.39 -15.16 -6.04
N TRP A 86 -3.78 -15.50 -4.91
CA TRP A 86 -2.42 -16.00 -4.85
C TRP A 86 -2.36 -17.47 -5.24
N TYR A 87 -1.49 -17.82 -6.18
CA TYR A 87 -1.24 -19.20 -6.59
C TYR A 87 -0.05 -19.76 -5.80
N GLY A 88 -0.25 -20.91 -5.14
CA GLY A 88 0.77 -21.59 -4.33
C GLY A 88 0.42 -21.51 -2.84
N GLY A 89 0.37 -22.67 -2.17
CA GLY A 89 -0.22 -22.91 -0.83
C GLY A 89 0.46 -22.23 0.35
N LYS A 90 0.63 -20.91 0.30
CA LYS A 90 1.04 -20.09 1.44
C LYS A 90 -0.03 -20.08 2.53
N THR A 91 0.41 -19.95 3.77
CA THR A 91 -0.50 -19.69 4.89
C THR A 91 -0.95 -18.24 4.87
N ASN A 92 -2.03 -17.96 5.60
CA ASN A 92 -2.54 -16.61 5.73
C ASN A 92 -1.54 -15.66 6.42
N GLY A 93 -0.76 -16.16 7.39
CA GLY A 93 0.28 -15.37 8.06
C GLY A 93 1.44 -14.99 7.14
N GLU A 94 1.86 -15.90 6.27
CA GLU A 94 2.87 -15.59 5.25
C GLU A 94 2.41 -14.49 4.28
N ALA A 95 1.12 -14.46 3.92
CA ALA A 95 0.55 -13.41 3.09
C ALA A 95 0.56 -12.03 3.79
N ALA A 96 0.29 -12.00 5.10
CA ALA A 96 0.36 -10.77 5.88
C ALA A 96 1.78 -10.22 6.00
N VAL A 97 2.77 -11.09 6.25
CA VAL A 97 4.19 -10.72 6.27
C VAL A 97 4.64 -10.19 4.90
N GLU A 98 4.21 -10.82 3.81
CA GLU A 98 4.52 -10.34 2.47
C GLU A 98 3.90 -8.98 2.16
N ALA A 99 2.65 -8.74 2.59
CA ALA A 99 2.02 -7.43 2.45
C ALA A 99 2.83 -6.34 3.16
N LEU A 100 3.25 -6.58 4.41
CA LEU A 100 4.11 -5.66 5.17
C LEU A 100 5.45 -5.39 4.45
N SER A 101 6.07 -6.43 3.88
CA SER A 101 7.29 -6.26 3.10
C SER A 101 7.08 -5.39 1.85
N ILE A 102 5.96 -5.56 1.14
CA ILE A 102 5.61 -4.71 0.00
C ILE A 102 5.41 -3.25 0.45
N LEU A 103 4.78 -3.02 1.60
CA LEU A 103 4.61 -1.68 2.16
C LEU A 103 5.95 -0.98 2.38
N ASP A 104 6.93 -1.67 2.97
CA ASP A 104 8.27 -1.12 3.20
C ASP A 104 8.97 -0.74 1.89
N GLU A 105 8.81 -1.56 0.86
CA GLU A 105 9.35 -1.24 -0.46
C GLU A 105 8.66 0.00 -1.05
N ILE A 106 7.34 0.13 -0.92
CA ILE A 106 6.59 1.29 -1.39
C ILE A 106 7.02 2.56 -0.64
N LYS A 107 7.20 2.50 0.68
CA LYS A 107 7.70 3.63 1.48
C LYS A 107 9.04 4.14 0.97
N LYS A 108 9.96 3.24 0.59
CA LYS A 108 11.25 3.60 -0.01
C LYS A 108 11.08 4.31 -1.36
N VAL A 109 10.18 3.82 -2.22
CA VAL A 109 9.91 4.45 -3.53
C VAL A 109 9.30 5.85 -3.36
N CYS A 110 8.40 6.00 -2.40
CA CYS A 110 7.71 7.25 -2.12
C CYS A 110 8.52 8.24 -1.25
N ASP A 111 9.78 7.93 -0.92
CA ASP A 111 10.66 8.69 0.00
C ASP A 111 9.97 9.03 1.34
N ILE A 112 9.19 8.09 1.88
CA ILE A 112 8.47 8.25 3.14
C ILE A 112 9.47 8.10 4.30
N LYS A 113 9.79 9.22 4.95
CA LYS A 113 10.67 9.30 6.13
C LYS A 113 9.79 9.50 7.37
N ILE A 114 9.43 8.41 8.04
CA ILE A 114 8.65 8.41 9.28
C ILE A 114 9.43 7.64 10.33
#